data_AF-A0A8T4UQK4-F1
#
_entry.id   AF-A0A8T4UQK4-F1
#
_cell.length_a   1.000
_cell.length_b   1.000
_cell.length_c   1.000
_cell.angle_alpha   90.00
_cell.angle_beta   90.00
_cell.angle_gamma   90.00
#
_symmetry.space_group_name_H-M   'P 1'
#
loop_
_entity.id
_entity.type
_entity.pdbx_description
1 polymer ?
#
loop_
_entity_poly.entity_id
_entity_poly.type
_entity_poly.pdbx_seq_one_letter_code
_entity_poly.pdbx_strand_id
1 'polypeptide(L)'
;MKSYNKLTWALVNGFAGKKDEPGLLRLIYNTKTKEFFAVPSDYEHVGFIRRLLGVTEDEIKNREVDNSYLIPVTLDIDLVNGLVRGFFIGVSGLANLFKAVRYRENDLKEAELATINFIKDGEIILDKNFTIKVTKKYVYR
;
A
#
# COMPACT_ATOMS: atom_id res chain seq x y z
N MET A 1 -1.63 3.27 15.95
CA MET A 1 -0.67 3.43 14.84
C MET A 1 -0.85 4.83 14.25
N LYS A 2 0.21 5.46 13.74
CA LYS A 2 0.12 6.80 13.13
C LYS A 2 -0.35 6.67 11.68
N SER A 3 -1.41 7.38 11.31
CA SER A 3 -1.86 7.53 9.92
C SER A 3 -1.18 8.71 9.23
N TYR A 4 -1.17 8.68 7.90
CA TYR A 4 -0.59 9.70 7.04
C TYR A 4 -1.63 10.14 6.01
N ASN A 5 -1.64 11.44 5.71
CA ASN A 5 -2.54 12.04 4.72
C ASN A 5 -1.81 12.63 3.51
N LYS A 6 -0.47 12.72 3.55
CA LYS A 6 0.36 13.15 2.43
C LYS A 6 1.75 12.50 2.46
N LEU A 7 2.38 12.39 1.29
CA LEU A 7 3.73 11.85 1.12
C LEU A 7 4.77 12.92 1.51
N THR A 8 5.49 12.71 2.61
CA THR A 8 6.55 13.62 3.08
C THR A 8 7.91 12.93 3.09
N TRP A 9 8.99 13.70 3.06
CA TRP A 9 10.33 13.17 3.24
C TRP A 9 10.53 12.50 4.60
N ALA A 10 9.89 13.00 5.65
CA ALA A 10 9.91 12.37 6.97
C ALA A 10 9.31 10.95 6.94
N LEU A 11 8.23 10.75 6.20
CA LEU A 11 7.64 9.42 6.00
C LEU A 11 8.58 8.51 5.20
N VAL A 12 9.13 9.01 4.09
CA VAL A 12 10.07 8.23 3.25
C VAL A 12 11.29 7.81 4.04
N ASN A 13 11.95 8.73 4.74
CA ASN A 13 13.15 8.44 5.52
C ASN A 13 12.90 7.48 6.68
N GLY A 14 11.67 7.43 7.21
CA GLY A 14 11.30 6.52 8.30
C GLY A 14 10.90 5.11 7.86
N PHE A 15 10.44 4.93 6.62
CA PHE A 15 9.75 3.69 6.20
C PHE A 15 10.18 3.13 4.83
N ALA A 16 10.82 3.93 3.97
CA ALA A 16 11.28 3.46 2.67
C ALA A 16 12.65 2.77 2.77
N GLY A 17 12.94 1.90 1.80
CA GLY A 17 14.28 1.32 1.61
C GLY A 17 14.57 0.12 2.51
N LYS A 18 14.05 -1.05 2.14
CA LYS A 18 14.67 -2.32 2.56
C LYS A 18 16.08 -2.40 1.95
N LYS A 19 16.99 -3.12 2.61
CA LYS A 19 18.39 -3.30 2.15
C LYS A 19 18.47 -3.75 0.68
N ASP A 20 17.48 -4.51 0.23
CA ASP A 20 17.45 -5.16 -1.08
C ASP A 20 16.56 -4.41 -2.09
N GLU A 21 15.82 -3.38 -1.64
CA GLU A 21 14.85 -2.62 -2.44
C GLU A 21 14.92 -1.12 -2.07
N PRO A 22 16.04 -0.44 -2.38
CA PRO A 22 16.19 0.97 -2.12
C PRO A 22 15.13 1.76 -2.90
N GLY A 23 14.36 2.61 -2.22
CA GLY A 23 13.35 3.47 -2.83
C GLY A 23 11.91 2.94 -2.80
N LEU A 24 11.67 1.70 -2.34
CA LEU A 24 10.29 1.24 -2.17
C LEU A 24 9.71 1.69 -0.82
N LEU A 25 8.57 2.37 -0.87
CA LEU A 25 7.74 2.68 0.29
C LEU A 25 6.46 1.86 0.24
N ARG A 26 6.25 1.03 1.27
CA ARG A 26 5.07 0.18 1.40
C ARG A 26 4.03 0.85 2.31
N LEU A 27 2.79 0.90 1.84
CA LEU A 27 1.66 1.51 2.54
C LEU A 27 0.44 0.56 2.53
N ILE A 28 -0.49 0.76 3.46
CA ILE A 28 -1.85 0.24 3.43
C ILE A 28 -2.82 1.42 3.40
N TYR A 29 -3.67 1.49 2.39
CA TYR A 29 -4.81 2.40 2.37
C TYR A 29 -6.04 1.70 2.95
N ASN A 30 -6.69 2.31 3.92
CA ASN A 30 -7.95 1.83 4.48
C ASN A 30 -9.11 2.60 3.87
N THR A 31 -9.93 1.96 3.02
CA THR A 31 -11.06 2.64 2.34
C THR A 31 -12.20 3.00 3.30
N LYS A 32 -12.28 2.36 4.47
CA LYS A 32 -13.28 2.71 5.49
C LYS A 32 -12.93 3.99 6.23
N THR A 33 -11.65 4.16 6.60
CA THR A 33 -11.19 5.35 7.35
C THR A 33 -10.59 6.44 6.47
N LYS A 34 -10.29 6.13 5.21
CA LYS A 34 -9.62 6.99 4.23
C LYS A 34 -8.22 7.42 4.66
N GLU A 35 -7.49 6.51 5.30
CA GLU A 35 -6.16 6.77 5.86
C GLU A 35 -5.10 5.87 5.24
N PHE A 36 -3.87 6.39 5.12
CA PHE A 36 -2.70 5.60 4.82
C PHE A 36 -1.94 5.22 6.08
N PHE A 37 -1.55 3.96 6.17
CA PHE A 37 -0.64 3.44 7.19
C PHE A 37 0.67 3.03 6.54
N ALA A 38 1.78 3.54 7.07
CA ALA A 38 3.09 3.15 6.60
C ALA A 38 3.47 1.76 7.14
N VAL A 39 3.89 0.88 6.24
CA VAL A 39 4.38 -0.46 6.60
C VAL A 39 5.86 -0.32 6.96
N PRO A 40 6.27 -0.69 8.19
CA PRO A 40 7.67 -0.67 8.58
C PRO A 40 8.55 -1.48 7.62
N SER A 41 9.80 -1.05 7.46
CA SER A 41 10.73 -1.66 6.51
C SER A 41 11.16 -3.09 6.88
N ASP A 42 10.83 -3.59 8.06
CA ASP A 42 11.03 -4.99 8.47
C ASP A 42 9.78 -5.87 8.24
N TYR A 43 8.65 -5.28 7.84
CA TYR A 43 7.40 -5.99 7.58
C TYR A 43 7.12 -6.15 6.07
N GLU A 44 6.33 -7.17 5.76
CA GLU A 44 5.56 -7.23 4.51
C GLU A 44 4.13 -6.74 4.79
N HIS A 45 3.40 -6.29 3.75
CA HIS A 45 2.00 -5.83 3.90
C HIS A 45 1.14 -6.83 4.67
N VAL A 46 1.36 -8.13 4.45
CA VAL A 46 0.64 -9.23 5.12
C VAL A 46 0.83 -9.21 6.63
N GLY A 47 2.08 -9.19 7.08
CA GLY A 47 2.41 -9.18 8.50
C GLY A 47 1.89 -7.92 9.17
N PHE A 48 1.90 -6.80 8.44
CA PHE A 48 1.37 -5.55 8.93
C PHE A 48 -0.17 -5.55 9.03
N ILE A 49 -0.90 -6.06 8.04
CA ILE A 49 -2.37 -6.20 8.09
C ILE A 49 -2.79 -7.08 9.27
N ARG A 50 -2.11 -8.22 9.50
CA ARG A 50 -2.36 -9.09 10.66
C ARG A 50 -2.25 -8.32 11.98
N ARG A 51 -1.15 -7.56 12.13
CA ARG A 51 -0.91 -6.72 13.30
C ARG A 51 -1.95 -5.59 13.43
N LEU A 52 -2.35 -4.98 12.31
CA LEU A 52 -3.33 -3.89 12.28
C LEU A 52 -4.71 -4.36 12.73
N LEU A 53 -5.13 -5.56 12.30
CA LEU A 53 -6.42 -6.16 12.64
C LEU A 53 -6.41 -6.91 13.99
N GLY A 54 -5.24 -7.23 14.53
CA GLY A 54 -5.12 -8.03 15.76
C GLY A 54 -5.48 -9.50 15.55
N VAL A 55 -5.22 -10.04 14.35
CA VAL A 55 -5.64 -11.39 13.93
C VAL A 55 -4.45 -12.27 13.57
N THR A 56 -4.67 -13.57 13.64
CA THR A 56 -3.73 -14.61 13.20
C THR A 56 -3.71 -14.75 11.68
N GLU A 57 -2.75 -15.51 11.17
CA GLU A 57 -2.69 -15.81 9.75
C GLU A 57 -3.83 -16.73 9.30
N ASP A 58 -4.22 -17.67 10.16
CA ASP A 58 -5.23 -18.67 9.84
C ASP A 58 -6.63 -18.04 9.75
N GLU A 59 -6.95 -17.09 10.64
CA GLU A 59 -8.18 -16.28 10.55
C GLU A 59 -8.30 -15.54 9.20
N ILE A 60 -7.17 -15.02 8.67
CA ILE A 60 -7.16 -14.39 7.34
C ILE A 60 -7.34 -15.43 6.23
N LYS A 61 -6.64 -16.58 6.31
CA LYS A 61 -6.73 -17.65 5.29
C LYS A 61 -8.14 -18.22 5.20
N ASN A 62 -8.78 -18.44 6.35
CA ASN A 62 -10.13 -18.97 6.47
C ASN A 62 -11.23 -17.93 6.18
N ARG A 63 -10.85 -16.66 5.93
CA ARG A 63 -11.75 -15.53 5.68
C ARG A 63 -12.70 -15.25 6.85
N GLU A 64 -12.25 -15.49 8.07
CA GLU A 64 -13.01 -15.20 9.28
C GLU A 64 -13.09 -13.69 9.54
N VAL A 65 -12.19 -12.91 8.94
CA VAL A 65 -12.16 -11.45 9.01
C VAL A 65 -12.13 -10.85 7.61
N ASP A 66 -13.05 -9.92 7.34
CA ASP A 66 -13.03 -9.10 6.13
C ASP A 66 -11.87 -8.11 6.19
N ASN A 67 -10.98 -8.18 5.21
CA ASN A 67 -9.86 -7.26 5.02
C ASN A 67 -9.83 -6.66 3.60
N SER A 68 -10.93 -6.78 2.84
CA SER A 68 -11.04 -6.30 1.46
C SER A 68 -10.91 -4.79 1.31
N TYR A 69 -11.14 -4.05 2.40
CA TYR A 69 -11.01 -2.59 2.50
C TYR A 69 -9.58 -2.11 2.81
N LEU A 70 -8.65 -3.02 3.11
CA LEU A 70 -7.24 -2.72 3.38
C LEU A 70 -6.43 -2.97 2.11
N ILE A 71 -6.22 -1.90 1.34
CA ILE A 71 -5.60 -1.96 0.02
C ILE A 71 -4.08 -1.75 0.15
N PRO A 72 -3.26 -2.73 -0.23
CA PRO A 72 -1.82 -2.57 -0.30
C PRO A 72 -1.42 -1.64 -1.42
N VAL A 73 -0.53 -0.71 -1.09
CA VAL A 73 0.09 0.23 -2.03
C VAL A 73 1.60 0.16 -1.86
N THR A 74 2.32 0.15 -2.98
CA THR A 74 3.78 0.30 -2.99
C THR A 74 4.14 1.46 -3.89
N LEU A 75 4.82 2.47 -3.35
CA LEU A 75 5.39 3.57 -4.13
C LEU A 75 6.83 3.22 -4.51
N ASP A 76 7.20 3.52 -5.76
CA ASP A 76 8.58 3.49 -6.24
C ASP A 76 9.12 4.92 -6.25
N ILE A 77 10.07 5.18 -5.37
CA ILE A 77 10.64 6.50 -5.12
C ILE A 77 12.12 6.49 -5.50
N ASP A 78 12.46 7.36 -6.46
CA ASP A 78 13.84 7.72 -6.75
C ASP A 78 14.39 8.59 -5.62
N LEU A 79 15.12 7.99 -4.69
CA LEU A 79 15.70 8.70 -3.55
C LEU A 79 16.82 9.68 -3.97
N VAL A 80 17.42 9.50 -5.15
CA VAL A 80 18.52 10.36 -5.63
C VAL A 80 17.95 11.64 -6.23
N ASN A 81 16.94 11.50 -7.09
CA ASN A 81 16.33 12.65 -7.78
C ASN A 81 15.12 13.24 -7.04
N GLY A 82 14.63 12.55 -6.02
CA GLY A 82 13.46 12.94 -5.24
C GLY A 82 12.16 12.92 -6.02
N LEU A 83 11.95 11.85 -6.78
CA LEU A 83 10.79 11.67 -7.65
C LEU A 83 10.05 10.39 -7.32
N VAL A 84 8.72 10.42 -7.40
CA VAL A 84 7.91 9.20 -7.42
C VAL A 84 7.82 8.73 -8.86
N ARG A 85 8.37 7.55 -9.17
CA ARG A 85 8.37 6.94 -10.51
C ARG A 85 7.07 6.23 -10.83
N GLY A 86 6.37 5.79 -9.80
CA GLY A 86 5.11 5.09 -9.96
C GLY A 86 4.60 4.50 -8.67
N PHE A 87 3.46 3.84 -8.78
CA PHE A 87 2.95 2.99 -7.71
C PHE A 87 2.23 1.75 -8.21
N PHE A 88 2.13 0.79 -7.32
CA PHE A 88 1.47 -0.49 -7.52
C PHE A 88 0.39 -0.68 -6.46
N ILE A 89 -0.81 -1.06 -6.87
CA ILE A 89 -1.95 -1.27 -5.98
C ILE A 89 -2.47 -2.70 -6.11
N GLY A 90 -2.91 -3.27 -4.99
CA GLY A 90 -3.63 -4.54 -4.97
C GLY A 90 -2.71 -5.77 -5.07
N VAL A 91 -1.40 -5.56 -4.94
CA VAL A 91 -0.42 -6.64 -4.79
C VAL A 91 0.00 -6.71 -3.34
N SER A 92 -0.35 -7.80 -2.66
CA SER A 92 0.29 -8.20 -1.41
C SER A 92 0.64 -9.67 -1.47
N GLY A 93 1.59 -10.08 -0.63
CA GLY A 93 1.84 -11.50 -0.37
C GLY A 93 0.55 -12.26 -0.03
N LEU A 94 -0.49 -11.61 0.53
CA LEU A 94 -1.77 -12.26 0.84
C LEU A 94 -2.55 -12.69 -0.41
N ALA A 95 -2.58 -11.81 -1.42
CA ALA A 95 -3.26 -12.10 -2.68
C ALA A 95 -2.52 -13.22 -3.46
N ASN A 96 -1.18 -13.19 -3.43
CA ASN A 96 -0.34 -14.17 -4.12
C ASN A 96 -0.22 -15.52 -3.39
N LEU A 97 -0.02 -15.53 -2.07
CA LEU A 97 0.22 -16.75 -1.28
C LEU A 97 -1.07 -17.46 -0.88
N PHE A 98 -2.17 -16.73 -0.66
CA PHE A 98 -3.34 -17.33 -0.01
C PHE A 98 -4.62 -17.31 -0.83
N LYS A 99 -4.69 -16.59 -1.98
CA LYS A 99 -5.94 -16.37 -2.75
C LYS A 99 -7.13 -15.94 -1.85
N ALA A 100 -6.83 -15.45 -0.64
CA ALA A 100 -7.78 -15.28 0.44
C ALA A 100 -8.39 -13.88 0.41
N VAL A 101 -7.60 -12.89 0.00
CA VAL A 101 -8.03 -11.50 -0.11
C VAL A 101 -8.53 -11.26 -1.52
N ARG A 102 -9.81 -10.90 -1.62
CA ARG A 102 -10.38 -10.33 -2.84
C ARG A 102 -10.80 -8.90 -2.58
N TYR A 103 -10.36 -7.99 -3.43
CA TYR A 103 -10.68 -6.57 -3.31
C TYR A 103 -11.94 -6.26 -4.12
N ARG A 104 -12.75 -5.31 -3.66
CA ARG A 104 -13.83 -4.78 -4.49
C ARG A 104 -13.23 -3.85 -5.54
N GLU A 105 -13.83 -3.80 -6.72
CA GLU A 105 -13.34 -2.91 -7.78
C GLU A 105 -13.38 -1.44 -7.35
N ASN A 106 -14.44 -1.04 -6.63
CA ASN A 106 -14.59 0.33 -6.15
C ASN A 106 -13.53 0.70 -5.10
N ASP A 107 -13.15 -0.24 -4.23
CA ASP A 107 -12.11 -0.03 -3.23
C ASP A 107 -10.74 0.18 -3.90
N LEU A 108 -10.43 -0.56 -4.98
CA LEU A 108 -9.20 -0.36 -5.75
C LEU A 108 -9.18 1.00 -6.46
N LYS A 109 -10.31 1.42 -7.06
CA LYS A 109 -10.43 2.73 -7.70
C LYS A 109 -10.27 3.86 -6.69
N GLU A 110 -10.87 3.71 -5.50
CA GLU A 110 -10.71 4.68 -4.43
C GLU A 110 -9.25 4.77 -3.97
N ALA A 111 -8.60 3.62 -3.75
CA ALA A 111 -7.20 3.57 -3.37
C ALA A 111 -6.28 4.21 -4.42
N GLU A 112 -6.55 4.00 -5.71
CA GLU A 112 -5.83 4.64 -6.82
C GLU A 112 -5.92 6.17 -6.74
N LEU A 113 -7.14 6.71 -6.66
CA LEU A 113 -7.36 8.15 -6.56
C LEU A 113 -6.75 8.74 -5.28
N ALA A 114 -6.95 8.06 -4.15
CA ALA A 114 -6.38 8.46 -2.86
C ALA A 114 -4.85 8.48 -2.90
N THR A 115 -4.21 7.51 -3.57
CA THR A 115 -2.75 7.44 -3.69
C THR A 115 -2.22 8.58 -4.55
N ILE A 116 -2.89 8.91 -5.65
CA ILE A 116 -2.52 10.05 -6.49
C ILE A 116 -2.58 11.35 -5.67
N ASN A 117 -3.66 11.57 -4.93
CA ASN A 117 -3.81 12.77 -4.10
C ASN A 117 -2.78 12.81 -2.97
N PHE A 118 -2.55 11.68 -2.31
CA PHE A 118 -1.53 11.54 -1.26
C PHE A 118 -0.13 11.97 -1.74
N ILE A 119 0.22 11.67 -2.99
CA ILE A 119 1.49 12.12 -3.60
C ILE A 119 1.42 13.60 -3.97
N LYS A 120 0.36 14.05 -4.66
CA LYS A 120 0.20 15.43 -5.14
C LYS A 120 0.15 16.47 -4.01
N ASP A 121 -0.45 16.11 -2.89
CA ASP A 121 -0.57 16.96 -1.69
C ASP A 121 0.69 16.88 -0.81
N GLY A 122 1.66 16.05 -1.21
CA GLY A 122 2.92 15.82 -0.54
C GLY A 122 4.06 16.74 -0.98
N GLU A 123 5.27 16.34 -0.59
CA GLU A 123 6.52 17.09 -0.85
C GLU A 123 7.30 16.55 -2.06
N ILE A 124 6.97 15.34 -2.52
CA ILE A 124 7.75 14.60 -3.52
C ILE A 124 7.05 14.68 -4.87
N ILE A 125 7.78 15.07 -5.91
CA ILE A 125 7.23 15.35 -7.22
C ILE A 125 7.04 14.04 -8.01
N LEU A 126 6.03 14.00 -8.88
CA LEU A 126 5.80 12.89 -9.81
C LEU A 126 6.81 12.93 -10.97
N ASP A 127 7.41 11.80 -11.31
CA ASP A 127 8.22 11.67 -12.52
C ASP A 127 7.38 11.95 -13.78
N LYS A 128 7.99 12.53 -14.82
CA LYS A 128 7.29 12.79 -16.10
C LYS A 128 6.78 11.50 -16.79
N ASN A 129 7.44 10.38 -16.51
CA ASN A 129 7.10 9.05 -17.01
C ASN A 129 6.39 8.22 -15.92
N PHE A 130 5.70 8.87 -15.00
CA PHE A 130 5.01 8.23 -13.88
C PHE A 130 4.11 7.07 -14.34
N THR A 131 4.24 5.92 -13.68
CA THR A 131 3.45 4.72 -14.00
C THR A 131 2.52 4.31 -12.87
N ILE A 132 1.29 3.96 -13.23
CA ILE A 132 0.30 3.39 -12.31
C ILE A 132 0.06 1.93 -12.71
N LYS A 133 0.19 1.01 -11.75
CA LYS A 133 -0.17 -0.40 -11.97
C LYS A 133 -1.19 -0.86 -10.94
N VAL A 134 -2.40 -1.16 -11.39
CA VAL A 134 -3.48 -1.70 -10.56
C VAL A 134 -3.66 -3.19 -10.86
N THR A 135 -3.44 -4.05 -9.88
CA THR A 135 -3.61 -5.50 -10.06
C THR A 135 -5.05 -5.91 -9.86
N LYS A 136 -5.77 -6.13 -10.97
CA LYS A 136 -7.18 -6.57 -10.95
C LYS A 136 -7.38 -8.08 -10.84
N LYS A 137 -6.29 -8.87 -10.83
CA LYS A 137 -6.32 -10.34 -10.79
C LYS A 137 -7.12 -10.91 -9.61
N TYR A 138 -7.25 -10.15 -8.53
CA TYR A 138 -7.91 -10.55 -7.27
C TYR A 138 -9.20 -9.78 -7.00
N VAL A 139 -9.80 -9.17 -8.02
CA VAL A 139 -11.10 -8.49 -7.90
C VAL A 139 -12.22 -9.52 -7.94
N TYR A 140 -13.23 -9.37 -7.09
CA TYR A 140 -14.51 -10.08 -7.26
C TYR A 140 -15.58 -9.14 -7.80
N ARG A 141 -16.45 -9.71 -8.65
CA ARG A 141 -17.61 -9.03 -9.22
C ARG A 141 -18.76 -9.01 -8.22
#